data_AF-A0A524CB50-F1
#
_entry.id   AF-A0A524CB50-F1
#
_cell.length_a   1.000
_cell.length_b   1.000
_cell.length_c   1.000
_cell.angle_alpha   90.00
_cell.angle_beta   90.00
_cell.angle_gamma   90.00
#
_symmetry.space_group_name_H-M   'P 1'
#
loop_
_entity.id
_entity.type
_entity.pdbx_description
1 polymer ?
#
loop_
_entity_poly.entity_id
_entity_poly.type
_entity_poly.pdbx_seq_one_letter_code
_entity_poly.pdbx_strand_id
1 'polypeptide(L)'
;MGFLKGFGIGLIIFVALNFVFSMIIAAIAGIIGNYFIALADWTTIFSVLFGSITITPHLIIFGGPFGAISYTGLVTAIANNEMALILSLIFSLASPIIAAILAGRFAGGKRFAFLAWFLIAIICAALLLIPNLVILAGTGATMETYLLQTHFILFPGIINGVFYAPFGMLVSEAEFY
;
A
#
# COMPACT_ATOMS: atom_id res chain seq x y z
N MET A 1 -10.20 23.30 6.18
CA MET A 1 -9.53 23.20 4.85
C MET A 1 -8.27 22.33 4.86
N GLY A 2 -7.56 22.16 5.99
CA GLY A 2 -6.34 21.34 6.05
C GLY A 2 -6.55 19.87 5.66
N PHE A 3 -7.56 19.20 6.23
CA PHE A 3 -7.85 17.78 5.95
C PHE A 3 -7.88 17.43 4.45
N LEU A 4 -8.66 18.15 3.63
CA LEU A 4 -8.80 17.85 2.20
C LEU A 4 -7.48 18.02 1.45
N LYS A 5 -6.65 19.00 1.84
CA LYS A 5 -5.31 19.20 1.27
C LYS A 5 -4.37 18.05 1.66
N GLY A 6 -4.34 17.69 2.95
CA GLY A 6 -3.56 16.55 3.45
C GLY A 6 -3.95 15.23 2.78
N PHE A 7 -5.25 14.97 2.69
CA PHE A 7 -5.80 13.81 1.99
C PHE A 7 -5.39 13.78 0.51
N GLY A 8 -5.66 14.86 -0.23
CA GLY A 8 -5.40 14.91 -1.67
C GLY A 8 -3.91 14.80 -2.00
N ILE A 9 -3.05 15.55 -1.30
CA ILE A 9 -1.60 15.50 -1.51
C ILE A 9 -1.04 14.14 -1.11
N GLY A 10 -1.47 13.60 0.04
CA GLY A 10 -1.04 12.29 0.51
C GLY A 10 -1.37 11.18 -0.48
N LEU A 11 -2.60 11.18 -1.02
CA LEU A 11 -3.04 10.21 -2.01
C LEU A 11 -2.22 10.28 -3.30
N ILE A 12 -2.02 11.49 -3.86
CA ILE A 12 -1.25 11.68 -5.08
C ILE A 12 0.18 11.18 -4.90
N ILE A 13 0.81 11.51 -3.77
CA ILE A 13 2.20 11.11 -3.51
C ILE A 13 2.30 9.61 -3.28
N PHE A 14 1.37 9.00 -2.56
CA PHE A 14 1.32 7.56 -2.39
C PHE A 14 1.30 6.83 -3.73
N VAL A 15 0.37 7.21 -4.61
CA VAL A 15 0.20 6.64 -5.96
C VAL A 15 1.45 6.86 -6.80
N ALA A 16 2.00 8.08 -6.82
CA ALA A 16 3.19 8.41 -7.59
C ALA A 16 4.43 7.62 -7.13
N LEU A 17 4.63 7.49 -5.81
CA LEU A 17 5.74 6.72 -5.25
C LEU A 17 5.60 5.24 -5.58
N ASN A 18 4.42 4.64 -5.43
CA ASN A 18 4.20 3.24 -5.79
C ASN A 18 4.49 2.98 -7.27
N PHE A 19 4.04 3.88 -8.16
CA PHE A 19 4.35 3.80 -9.58
C PHE A 19 5.87 3.86 -9.83
N VAL A 20 6.56 4.89 -9.33
CA VAL A 20 8.01 5.07 -9.54
C VAL A 20 8.80 3.90 -8.95
N PHE A 21 8.47 3.45 -7.74
CA PHE A 21 9.14 2.34 -7.08
C PHE A 21 8.94 1.01 -7.81
N SER A 22 7.72 0.73 -8.28
CA SER A 22 7.46 -0.48 -9.07
C SER A 22 8.27 -0.50 -10.38
N MET A 23 8.43 0.67 -11.02
CA MET A 23 9.26 0.82 -12.22
C MET A 23 10.75 0.58 -11.92
N ILE A 24 11.27 1.09 -10.80
CA ILE A 24 12.65 0.84 -10.36
C ILE A 24 12.87 -0.65 -10.09
N ILE A 25 11.94 -1.31 -9.41
CA ILE A 25 12.00 -2.76 -9.14
C ILE A 25 12.03 -3.53 -10.45
N ALA A 26 11.16 -3.20 -11.40
CA ALA A 26 11.11 -3.85 -12.71
C ALA A 26 12.41 -3.67 -13.51
N ALA A 27 13.04 -2.50 -13.44
CA ALA A 27 14.34 -2.25 -14.06
C ALA A 27 15.45 -3.10 -13.45
N ILE A 28 15.52 -3.17 -12.11
CA ILE A 28 16.52 -3.99 -11.39
C ILE A 28 16.31 -5.49 -11.64
N ALA A 29 15.07 -5.93 -11.76
CA ALA A 29 14.73 -7.31 -12.09
C ALA A 29 14.93 -7.66 -13.58
N GLY A 30 15.31 -6.70 -14.43
CA GLY A 30 15.52 -6.93 -15.87
C GLY A 30 14.23 -7.17 -16.66
N ILE A 31 13.07 -6.80 -16.13
CA ILE A 31 11.73 -7.07 -16.70
C ILE A 31 10.98 -5.80 -17.10
N ILE A 32 11.69 -4.68 -17.30
CA ILE A 32 11.06 -3.38 -17.59
C ILE A 32 10.16 -3.40 -18.85
N GLY A 33 10.52 -4.18 -19.87
CA GLY A 33 9.68 -4.37 -21.06
C GLY A 33 8.35 -5.04 -20.74
N ASN A 34 8.39 -6.13 -19.96
CA ASN A 34 7.20 -6.84 -19.50
C ASN A 34 6.34 -5.98 -18.55
N TYR A 35 6.96 -5.11 -17.76
CA TYR A 35 6.26 -4.17 -16.89
C TYR A 35 5.33 -3.23 -17.69
N PHE A 36 5.82 -2.61 -18.76
CA PHE A 36 4.99 -1.73 -19.59
C PHE A 36 3.92 -2.48 -20.39
N ILE A 37 4.19 -3.72 -20.80
CA ILE A 37 3.17 -4.59 -21.42
C ILE A 37 2.07 -4.91 -20.40
N ALA A 38 2.44 -5.27 -19.16
CA ALA A 38 1.49 -5.60 -18.11
C ALA A 38 0.62 -4.39 -17.69
N LEU A 39 1.15 -3.17 -17.77
CA LEU A 39 0.37 -1.95 -17.53
C LEU A 39 -0.76 -1.71 -18.55
N ALA A 40 -0.78 -2.41 -19.69
CA ALA A 40 -1.93 -2.38 -20.59
C ALA A 40 -3.16 -3.08 -19.99
N ASP A 41 -2.96 -3.99 -19.03
CA ASP A 41 -4.04 -4.58 -18.26
C ASP A 41 -4.43 -3.66 -17.08
N TRP A 42 -5.69 -3.23 -17.07
CA TRP A 42 -6.22 -2.36 -16.04
C TRP A 42 -6.10 -2.97 -14.65
N THR A 43 -6.17 -4.30 -14.49
CA THR A 43 -6.07 -4.93 -13.16
C THR A 43 -4.67 -4.78 -12.56
N THR A 44 -3.65 -4.82 -13.43
CA THR A 44 -2.25 -4.63 -13.04
C THR A 44 -1.98 -3.20 -12.60
N ILE A 45 -2.63 -2.21 -13.22
CA ILE A 45 -2.51 -0.80 -12.81
C ILE A 45 -2.92 -0.63 -11.34
N PHE A 46 -4.04 -1.21 -10.90
CA PHE A 46 -4.46 -1.09 -9.51
C PHE A 46 -3.44 -1.70 -8.54
N SER A 47 -2.93 -2.89 -8.86
CA SER A 47 -1.88 -3.56 -8.08
C SER A 47 -0.60 -2.72 -8.01
N VAL A 48 -0.21 -2.08 -9.11
CA VAL A 48 0.95 -1.18 -9.16
C VAL A 48 0.73 0.07 -8.31
N LEU A 49 -0.43 0.70 -8.39
CA LEU A 49 -0.68 1.99 -7.74
C LEU A 49 -0.95 1.88 -6.23
N PHE A 50 -1.55 0.76 -5.80
CA PHE A 50 -2.06 0.61 -4.43
C PHE A 50 -1.48 -0.60 -3.69
N GLY A 51 -0.71 -1.46 -4.38
CA GLY A 51 -0.30 -2.77 -3.86
C GLY A 51 0.47 -2.74 -2.54
N SER A 52 1.17 -1.65 -2.20
CA SER A 52 1.87 -1.57 -0.91
C SER A 52 0.94 -1.62 0.30
N ILE A 53 -0.36 -1.33 0.14
CA ILE A 53 -1.34 -1.36 1.24
C ILE A 53 -1.85 -2.76 1.58
N THR A 54 -1.61 -3.75 0.71
CA THR A 54 -2.12 -5.13 0.87
C THR A 54 -1.27 -5.98 1.80
N ILE A 55 -0.06 -5.54 2.15
CA ILE A 55 0.84 -6.26 3.03
C ILE A 55 1.01 -5.45 4.31
N THR A 56 0.90 -6.12 5.45
CA THR A 56 1.06 -5.46 6.75
C THR A 56 2.55 -5.24 7.06
N PRO A 57 2.91 -4.21 7.84
CA PRO A 57 4.32 -3.84 8.06
C PRO A 57 5.15 -4.95 8.71
N HIS A 58 4.55 -5.74 9.61
CA HIS A 58 5.26 -6.85 10.26
C HIS A 58 5.60 -7.97 9.26
N LEU A 59 4.71 -8.27 8.31
CA LEU A 59 4.97 -9.26 7.25
C LEU A 59 6.04 -8.76 6.28
N ILE A 60 6.10 -7.46 6.00
CA ILE A 60 7.14 -6.90 5.15
C ILE A 60 8.53 -7.10 5.78
N ILE A 61 8.65 -6.92 7.10
CA ILE A 61 9.94 -7.05 7.82
C ILE A 61 10.30 -8.52 8.05
N PHE A 62 9.40 -9.27 8.69
CA PHE A 62 9.69 -10.60 9.23
C PHE A 62 9.20 -11.73 8.33
N GLY A 63 8.28 -11.45 7.41
CA GLY A 63 7.58 -12.49 6.65
C GLY A 63 6.66 -13.31 7.53
N GLY A 64 6.25 -14.46 7.00
CA GLY A 64 5.44 -15.43 7.71
C GLY A 64 4.05 -15.62 7.11
N PRO A 65 3.23 -16.48 7.75
CA PRO A 65 1.89 -16.78 7.26
C PRO A 65 0.92 -15.64 7.57
N PHE A 66 0.11 -15.28 6.59
CA PHE A 66 -1.09 -14.46 6.77
C PHE A 66 -2.27 -15.21 6.18
N GLY A 67 -3.01 -15.89 7.06
CA GLY A 67 -4.00 -16.88 6.67
C GLY A 67 -3.36 -18.03 5.89
N ALA A 68 -3.79 -18.26 4.65
CA ALA A 68 -3.29 -19.34 3.80
C ALA A 68 -2.08 -18.97 2.92
N ILE A 69 -1.63 -17.70 2.97
CA ILE A 69 -0.55 -17.18 2.12
C ILE A 69 0.71 -17.00 2.97
N SER A 70 1.85 -17.49 2.46
CA SER A 70 3.16 -17.26 3.08
C SER A 70 3.85 -16.08 2.41
N TYR A 71 4.32 -15.12 3.20
CA TYR A 71 5.06 -13.95 2.72
C TYR A 71 6.54 -14.08 3.05
N THR A 72 7.40 -13.78 2.06
CA THR A 72 8.83 -13.61 2.28
C THR A 72 9.10 -12.21 2.82
N GLY A 73 9.70 -12.15 4.01
CA GLY A 73 10.08 -10.88 4.64
C GLY A 73 11.45 -10.38 4.24
N LEU A 74 11.76 -9.15 4.67
CA LEU A 74 13.00 -8.46 4.35
C LEU A 74 14.23 -9.22 4.87
N VAL A 75 14.14 -9.81 6.06
CA VAL A 75 15.24 -10.61 6.64
C VAL A 75 15.61 -11.79 5.74
N THR A 76 14.61 -12.51 5.23
CA THR A 76 14.83 -13.66 4.32
C THR A 76 15.33 -13.20 2.96
N ALA A 77 14.75 -12.13 2.41
CA ALA A 77 15.18 -11.57 1.12
C ALA A 77 16.66 -11.14 1.15
N ILE A 78 17.10 -10.54 2.25
CA ILE A 78 18.51 -10.17 2.48
C ILE A 78 19.39 -11.43 2.54
N ALA A 79 18.98 -12.45 3.31
CA ALA A 79 19.74 -13.70 3.41
C ALA A 79 19.92 -14.40 2.06
N ASN A 80 18.92 -14.31 1.18
CA ASN A 80 18.95 -14.89 -0.16
C ASN A 80 19.59 -13.99 -1.23
N ASN A 81 20.01 -12.77 -0.88
CA ASN A 81 20.52 -11.76 -1.82
C ASN A 81 19.56 -11.42 -2.98
N GLU A 82 18.25 -11.44 -2.73
CA GLU A 82 17.23 -11.14 -3.73
C GLU A 82 16.99 -9.63 -3.86
N MET A 83 17.88 -8.93 -4.58
CA MET A 83 17.89 -7.45 -4.64
C MET A 83 16.53 -6.84 -5.04
N ALA A 84 15.85 -7.40 -6.04
CA ALA A 84 14.54 -6.89 -6.47
C ALA A 84 13.48 -7.03 -5.37
N LEU A 85 13.49 -8.15 -4.62
CA LEU A 85 12.59 -8.37 -3.50
C LEU A 85 12.91 -7.45 -2.31
N ILE A 86 14.21 -7.28 -1.99
CA ILE A 86 14.67 -6.34 -0.96
C ILE A 86 14.14 -4.93 -1.25
N LEU A 87 14.32 -4.44 -2.48
CA LEU A 87 13.80 -3.13 -2.89
C LEU A 87 12.27 -3.07 -2.84
N SER A 88 11.58 -4.12 -3.28
CA SER A 88 10.11 -4.21 -3.20
C SER A 88 9.60 -4.05 -1.78
N LEU A 89 10.23 -4.73 -0.81
CA LEU A 89 9.85 -4.68 0.60
C LEU A 89 10.18 -3.31 1.22
N ILE A 90 11.35 -2.75 0.95
CA ILE A 90 11.73 -1.40 1.41
C ILE A 90 10.78 -0.34 0.85
N PHE A 91 10.48 -0.39 -0.45
CA PHE A 91 9.60 0.57 -1.09
C PHE A 91 8.14 0.44 -0.63
N SER A 92 7.70 -0.76 -0.29
CA SER A 92 6.39 -1.00 0.31
C SER A 92 6.26 -0.40 1.72
N LEU A 93 7.37 -0.22 2.46
CA LEU A 93 7.39 0.54 3.71
C LEU A 93 7.55 2.04 3.46
N ALA A 94 8.41 2.43 2.53
CA ALA A 94 8.78 3.82 2.31
C ALA A 94 7.62 4.64 1.73
N SER A 95 6.86 4.10 0.76
CA SER A 95 5.76 4.83 0.12
C SER A 95 4.66 5.24 1.11
N PRO A 96 4.13 4.37 1.99
CA PRO A 96 3.15 4.79 2.97
C PRO A 96 3.73 5.71 4.05
N ILE A 97 4.99 5.55 4.46
CA ILE A 97 5.62 6.45 5.44
C ILE A 97 5.71 7.87 4.87
N ILE A 98 6.26 8.03 3.67
CA ILE A 98 6.44 9.34 3.03
C ILE A 98 5.08 9.99 2.78
N ALA A 99 4.11 9.24 2.26
CA ALA A 99 2.77 9.72 2.01
C ALA A 99 2.05 10.13 3.32
N ALA A 100 2.18 9.36 4.40
CA ALA A 100 1.59 9.68 5.70
C ALA A 100 2.19 10.97 6.30
N ILE A 101 3.51 11.15 6.21
CA ILE A 101 4.22 12.37 6.64
C ILE A 101 3.68 13.58 5.88
N LEU A 102 3.57 13.48 4.55
CA LEU A 102 3.12 14.61 3.74
C LEU A 102 1.63 14.89 3.94
N ALA A 103 0.80 13.86 4.04
CA ALA A 103 -0.60 14.01 4.42
C ALA A 103 -0.74 14.74 5.76
N GLY A 104 0.06 14.36 6.76
CA GLY A 104 0.04 14.95 8.09
C GLY A 104 0.48 16.41 8.13
N ARG A 105 1.56 16.75 7.40
CA ARG A 105 2.07 18.12 7.30
C ARG A 105 1.03 19.11 6.77
N PHE A 106 0.17 18.68 5.86
CA PHE A 106 -0.85 19.54 5.24
C PHE A 106 -2.25 19.42 5.85
N ALA A 107 -2.46 18.51 6.81
CA ALA A 107 -3.78 18.23 7.38
C ALA A 107 -4.29 19.30 8.37
N GLY A 108 -3.40 20.15 8.90
CA GLY A 108 -3.76 21.27 9.78
C GLY A 108 -4.24 20.88 11.18
N GLY A 109 -3.79 19.72 11.70
CA GLY A 109 -4.12 19.23 13.04
C GLY A 109 -3.90 17.72 13.16
N LYS A 110 -3.58 17.24 14.37
CA LYS A 110 -3.21 15.83 14.60
C LYS A 110 -4.37 14.89 14.28
N ARG A 111 -5.60 15.26 14.65
CA ARG A 111 -6.80 14.46 14.34
C ARG A 111 -7.02 14.36 12.83
N PHE A 112 -6.84 15.47 12.11
CA PHE A 112 -6.98 15.50 10.66
C PHE A 112 -5.85 14.74 9.95
N ALA A 113 -4.62 14.77 10.48
CA ALA A 113 -3.50 14.02 9.96
C ALA A 113 -3.73 12.51 10.05
N PHE A 114 -4.22 12.05 11.21
CA PHE A 114 -4.61 10.65 11.40
C PHE A 114 -5.70 10.25 10.41
N LEU A 115 -6.79 11.01 10.37
CA LEU A 115 -7.93 10.71 9.51
C LEU A 115 -7.58 10.74 8.03
N ALA A 116 -6.71 11.67 7.60
CA ALA A 116 -6.31 11.80 6.20
C ALA A 116 -5.56 10.55 5.75
N TRP A 117 -4.54 10.12 6.49
CA TRP A 117 -3.81 8.90 6.15
C TRP A 117 -4.68 7.64 6.27
N PHE A 118 -5.42 7.51 7.37
CA PHE A 118 -6.31 6.37 7.58
C PHE A 118 -7.31 6.22 6.43
N LEU A 119 -7.92 7.32 5.99
CA LEU A 119 -8.85 7.30 4.87
C LEU A 119 -8.16 6.94 3.54
N ILE A 120 -6.95 7.44 3.28
CA ILE A 120 -6.16 7.05 2.10
C ILE A 120 -5.94 5.53 2.10
N ALA A 121 -5.49 4.96 3.22
CA ALA A 121 -5.22 3.53 3.33
C ALA A 121 -6.46 2.67 3.05
N ILE A 122 -7.61 3.03 3.64
CA ILE A 122 -8.88 2.31 3.43
C ILE A 122 -9.38 2.45 2.00
N ILE A 123 -9.34 3.65 1.41
CA ILE A 123 -9.78 3.86 0.03
C ILE A 123 -8.89 3.07 -0.93
N CYS A 124 -7.57 3.10 -0.78
CA CYS A 124 -6.65 2.33 -1.63
C CYS A 124 -6.93 0.82 -1.53
N ALA A 125 -7.15 0.30 -0.33
CA ALA A 125 -7.54 -1.10 -0.14
C ALA A 125 -8.89 -1.42 -0.78
N ALA A 126 -9.88 -0.54 -0.63
CA ALA A 126 -11.20 -0.72 -1.25
C ALA A 126 -11.13 -0.66 -2.79
N LEU A 127 -10.31 0.22 -3.36
CA LEU A 127 -10.10 0.29 -4.81
C LEU A 127 -9.45 -0.97 -5.36
N LEU A 128 -8.55 -1.61 -4.60
CA LEU A 128 -7.96 -2.90 -4.96
C LEU A 128 -8.95 -4.07 -4.94
N LEU A 129 -10.05 -3.96 -4.19
CA LEU A 129 -11.11 -4.98 -4.22
C LEU A 129 -11.77 -5.05 -5.60
N ILE A 130 -11.90 -3.93 -6.31
CA ILE A 130 -12.62 -3.88 -7.59
C ILE A 130 -12.07 -4.90 -8.60
N PRO A 131 -10.78 -4.88 -8.99
CA PRO A 131 -10.24 -5.89 -9.89
C PRO A 131 -10.32 -7.31 -9.33
N ASN A 132 -10.06 -7.50 -8.03
CA ASN A 132 -10.09 -8.82 -7.41
C ASN A 132 -11.49 -9.46 -7.46
N LEU A 133 -12.53 -8.69 -7.15
CA LEU A 133 -13.91 -9.15 -7.18
C LEU A 133 -14.40 -9.40 -8.61
N VAL A 134 -14.00 -8.57 -9.58
CA VAL A 134 -14.32 -8.78 -11.00
C VAL A 134 -13.68 -10.07 -11.53
N ILE A 135 -12.42 -10.33 -11.18
CA ILE A 135 -11.73 -11.57 -11.57
C ILE A 135 -12.43 -12.78 -10.92
N LEU A 136 -12.75 -12.73 -9.62
CA LEU A 136 -13.46 -13.82 -8.93
C LEU A 136 -14.85 -14.10 -9.51
N ALA A 137 -15.55 -13.06 -9.98
CA ALA A 137 -16.84 -13.23 -10.66
C ALA A 137 -16.72 -14.02 -11.96
N GLY A 138 -15.60 -13.86 -12.67
CA GLY A 138 -15.30 -14.63 -13.89
C GLY A 138 -14.96 -16.10 -13.65
N THR A 139 -14.61 -16.51 -12.42
CA THR A 139 -14.15 -17.88 -12.12
C THR A 139 -15.21 -18.77 -11.49
N GLY A 140 -16.41 -18.25 -11.21
CA GLY A 140 -17.46 -19.00 -10.50
C GLY A 140 -17.11 -19.28 -9.04
N ALA A 141 -16.32 -18.40 -8.42
CA ALA A 141 -15.87 -18.55 -7.03
C ALA A 141 -17.04 -18.66 -6.03
N THR A 142 -16.81 -19.37 -4.93
CA THR A 142 -17.82 -19.52 -3.87
C THR A 142 -17.90 -18.24 -3.02
N MET A 143 -19.03 -18.03 -2.35
CA MET A 143 -19.21 -16.90 -1.42
C MET A 143 -18.11 -16.84 -0.34
N GLU A 144 -17.63 -18.00 0.12
CA GLU A 144 -16.53 -18.10 1.07
C GLU A 144 -15.23 -17.50 0.49
N THR A 145 -14.93 -17.76 -0.79
CA THR A 145 -13.76 -17.19 -1.46
C THR A 145 -13.85 -15.66 -1.56
N TYR A 146 -15.05 -15.12 -1.83
CA TYR A 146 -15.28 -13.66 -1.86
C TYR A 146 -15.05 -13.01 -0.50
N LEU A 147 -15.60 -13.59 0.55
CA LEU A 147 -15.39 -13.11 1.91
C LEU A 147 -13.92 -13.15 2.26
N LEU A 148 -13.24 -14.26 1.99
CA LEU A 148 -11.83 -14.43 2.31
C LEU A 148 -10.94 -13.40 1.59
N GLN A 149 -11.15 -13.18 0.29
CA GLN A 149 -10.43 -12.15 -0.48
C GLN A 149 -10.68 -10.75 0.06
N THR A 150 -11.93 -10.45 0.40
CA THR A 150 -12.30 -9.14 0.98
C THR A 150 -11.58 -8.90 2.30
N HIS A 151 -11.50 -9.91 3.16
CA HIS A 151 -10.75 -9.83 4.41
C HIS A 151 -9.25 -9.64 4.15
N PHE A 152 -8.66 -10.42 3.24
CA PHE A 152 -7.23 -10.33 2.94
C PHE A 152 -6.78 -8.99 2.38
N ILE A 153 -7.67 -8.21 1.75
CA ILE A 153 -7.33 -6.89 1.20
C ILE A 153 -7.65 -5.78 2.20
N LEU A 154 -8.81 -5.82 2.87
CA LEU A 154 -9.22 -4.74 3.78
C LEU A 154 -8.49 -4.74 5.12
N PHE A 155 -8.21 -5.91 5.69
CA PHE A 155 -7.53 -5.98 7.00
C PHE A 155 -6.13 -5.33 6.95
N PRO A 156 -5.29 -5.64 5.94
CA PRO A 156 -4.03 -4.93 5.76
C PRO A 156 -4.22 -3.42 5.55
N GLY A 157 -5.25 -3.00 4.81
CA GLY A 157 -5.62 -1.59 4.68
C GLY A 157 -5.86 -0.90 6.03
N ILE A 158 -6.61 -1.53 6.93
CA ILE A 158 -6.87 -1.02 8.29
C ILE A 158 -5.57 -0.95 9.10
N ILE A 159 -4.78 -2.03 9.09
CA ILE A 159 -3.51 -2.10 9.83
C ILE A 159 -2.54 -1.02 9.34
N ASN A 160 -2.38 -0.87 8.03
CA ASN A 160 -1.53 0.18 7.43
C ASN A 160 -2.07 1.59 7.74
N GLY A 161 -3.39 1.76 7.75
CA GLY A 161 -4.05 3.00 8.16
C GLY A 161 -3.69 3.39 9.59
N VAL A 162 -3.81 2.46 10.55
CA VAL A 162 -3.48 2.73 11.96
C VAL A 162 -1.98 2.85 12.18
N PHE A 163 -1.19 1.98 11.55
CA PHE A 163 0.26 1.89 11.79
C PHE A 163 1.02 3.12 11.29
N TYR A 164 0.69 3.63 10.09
CA TYR A 164 1.42 4.76 9.53
C TYR A 164 0.85 6.14 9.90
N ALA A 165 -0.38 6.21 10.43
CA ALA A 165 -0.99 7.48 10.85
C ALA A 165 -0.15 8.27 11.90
N PRO A 166 0.49 7.63 12.90
CA PRO A 166 1.39 8.31 13.83
C PRO A 166 2.49 9.12 13.15
N PHE A 167 3.07 8.66 12.02
CA PHE A 167 4.09 9.42 11.29
C PHE A 167 3.55 10.74 10.76
N GLY A 168 2.31 10.76 10.28
CA GLY A 168 1.62 11.99 9.90
C GLY A 168 1.31 12.89 11.10
N MET A 169 0.88 12.30 12.21
CA MET A 169 0.58 13.06 13.44
C MET A 169 1.81 13.72 14.07
N LEU A 170 3.00 13.13 13.90
CA LEU A 170 4.26 13.66 14.41
C LEU A 170 4.66 14.98 13.73
N VAL A 171 4.36 15.12 12.45
CA VAL A 171 4.74 16.29 11.64
C VAL A 171 3.60 17.30 11.46
N SER A 172 2.38 16.94 11.87
CA SER A 172 1.27 17.88 11.90
C SER A 172 1.54 18.98 12.92
N GLU A 173 1.07 20.20 12.59
CA GLU A 173 1.02 21.33 13.52
C GLU A 173 0.37 20.90 14.85
N ALA A 174 0.93 21.39 15.95
CA ALA A 174 0.37 21.17 17.26
C ALA A 174 -1.02 21.83 17.32
N GLU A 175 -2.02 21.07 17.78
CA GLU A 175 -3.26 21.67 18.24
C GLU A 175 -2.89 22.45 19.51
N PHE A 176 -2.65 23.76 19.38
CA PHE A 176 -2.61 24.66 20.52
C PHE A 176 -4.04 24.70 21.07
N TYR A 177 -4.31 23.90 22.10
CA TYR A 177 -5.45 24.11 22.98
C TYR A 177 -5.20 25.35 23.83
#